data_AF-A0A832IB18-F1
#
_entry.id   AF-A0A832IB18-F1
#
_cell.length_a   1.000
_cell.length_b   1.000
_cell.length_c   1.000
_cell.angle_alpha   90.00
_cell.angle_beta   90.00
_cell.angle_gamma   90.00
#
_symmetry.space_group_name_H-M   'P 1'
#
loop_
_entity.id
_entity.type
_entity.pdbx_description
1 polymer ?
#
loop_
_entity_poly.entity_id
_entity_poly.type
_entity_poly.pdbx_seq_one_letter_code
_entity_poly.pdbx_strand_id
1 'polypeptide(L)'
;MPKTAARWRSALTVLVLAAQLAQWSAPLTALAQTGAQRPPVQRGQEYYEQSRFDEAISLLKDLVDRGMLQGEELRKARELLARSYVKKGYPTQAKEMFKAVLKDNPSWRPDPIRVPPDETAVFEQALKEYQEEPKAAPAQPAQPAPTTPAQPAPTPSAPPPAAPVRPATPEKIGATGEKKKMPWLWIGLGVVAVGGIAAAAGGGGGGGNGGGGGPAPLPGFPAHP
;
A
#
# COMPACT_ATOMS: atom_id res chain seq x y z
N MET A 1 -32.24 -41.80 -64.73
CA MET A 1 -33.44 -42.62 -64.43
C MET A 1 -32.97 -43.96 -63.87
N PRO A 2 -33.67 -44.65 -62.95
CA PRO A 2 -34.12 -44.22 -61.62
C PRO A 2 -33.83 -45.30 -60.52
N LYS A 3 -34.23 -45.01 -59.27
CA LYS A 3 -34.59 -45.94 -58.15
C LYS A 3 -33.46 -46.45 -57.23
N THR A 4 -33.21 -45.80 -56.08
CA THR A 4 -33.83 -46.02 -54.74
C THR A 4 -33.56 -47.38 -54.11
N ALA A 5 -32.73 -47.41 -53.07
CA ALA A 5 -32.91 -48.30 -51.92
C ALA A 5 -32.41 -47.58 -50.67
N ALA A 6 -33.38 -47.13 -49.89
CA ALA A 6 -33.22 -46.47 -48.61
C ALA A 6 -33.37 -47.50 -47.47
N ARG A 7 -33.06 -47.01 -46.27
CA ARG A 7 -33.55 -47.41 -44.94
C ARG A 7 -32.57 -48.25 -44.12
N TRP A 8 -32.66 -48.02 -42.81
CA TRP A 8 -32.02 -48.74 -41.69
C TRP A 8 -30.75 -48.13 -41.08
N ARG A 9 -30.71 -46.81 -40.79
CA ARG A 9 -29.85 -46.28 -39.70
C ARG A 9 -30.48 -45.10 -38.94
N SER A 10 -31.81 -45.06 -38.87
CA SER A 10 -32.56 -44.03 -38.14
C SER A 10 -33.18 -44.61 -36.87
N ALA A 11 -32.34 -45.07 -35.93
CA ALA A 11 -32.79 -45.42 -34.58
C ALA A 11 -31.60 -45.66 -33.64
N LEU A 12 -30.76 -44.66 -33.37
CA LEU A 12 -29.86 -44.64 -32.17
C LEU A 12 -29.04 -43.34 -32.02
N THR A 13 -29.58 -42.19 -32.41
CA THR A 13 -28.88 -40.88 -32.25
C THR A 13 -29.79 -39.83 -31.61
N VAL A 14 -30.51 -40.20 -30.55
CA VAL A 14 -31.30 -39.24 -29.75
C VAL A 14 -30.93 -39.26 -28.26
N LEU A 15 -30.04 -40.14 -27.80
CA LEU A 15 -29.77 -40.31 -26.36
C LEU A 15 -28.32 -40.04 -25.91
N VAL A 16 -27.57 -39.21 -26.65
CA VAL A 16 -26.26 -38.68 -26.19
C VAL A 16 -26.14 -37.17 -26.47
N LEU A 17 -27.27 -36.45 -26.57
CA LEU A 17 -27.28 -34.98 -26.72
C LEU A 17 -27.98 -34.25 -25.57
N ALA A 18 -28.32 -34.96 -24.48
CA ALA A 18 -28.89 -34.35 -23.26
C ALA A 18 -27.88 -34.22 -22.11
N ALA A 19 -26.75 -34.93 -22.16
CA ALA A 19 -25.76 -34.92 -21.07
C ALA A 19 -24.70 -33.80 -21.19
N GLN A 20 -24.58 -33.14 -22.36
CA GLN A 20 -23.64 -32.03 -22.55
C GLN A 20 -24.21 -30.64 -22.23
N LEU A 21 -25.49 -30.54 -21.82
CA LEU A 21 -26.09 -29.28 -21.37
C LEU A 21 -26.13 -29.14 -19.83
N ALA A 22 -25.77 -30.19 -19.07
CA ALA A 22 -25.73 -30.13 -17.61
C ALA A 22 -24.40 -29.58 -17.06
N GLN A 23 -23.33 -29.53 -17.86
CA GLN A 23 -22.03 -28.97 -17.43
C GLN A 23 -21.99 -27.43 -17.39
N TRP A 24 -23.10 -26.75 -17.72
CA TRP A 24 -23.27 -25.31 -17.54
C TRP A 24 -24.12 -24.95 -16.31
N SER A 25 -24.28 -25.88 -15.38
CA SER A 25 -24.68 -25.56 -14.01
C SER A 25 -23.44 -25.53 -13.12
N ALA A 26 -22.44 -24.74 -13.53
CA ALA A 26 -21.46 -24.25 -12.57
C ALA A 26 -22.25 -23.54 -11.46
N PRO A 27 -22.03 -23.89 -10.19
CA PRO A 27 -22.77 -23.27 -9.11
C PRO A 27 -22.46 -21.77 -9.17
N LEU A 28 -23.52 -20.97 -9.29
CA LEU A 28 -23.55 -19.54 -8.97
C LEU A 28 -23.30 -19.34 -7.46
N THR A 29 -22.39 -20.12 -6.87
CA THR A 29 -21.76 -19.82 -5.59
C THR A 29 -20.99 -18.54 -5.80
N ALA A 30 -21.65 -17.45 -5.43
CA ALA A 30 -20.99 -16.27 -4.96
C ALA A 30 -19.89 -15.76 -5.90
N LEU A 31 -20.30 -15.06 -6.96
CA LEU A 31 -19.70 -13.76 -7.28
C LEU A 31 -19.94 -12.78 -6.12
N ALA A 32 -19.68 -13.20 -4.88
CA ALA A 32 -19.47 -12.32 -3.75
C ALA A 32 -18.17 -11.61 -4.06
N GLN A 33 -18.28 -10.56 -4.86
CA GLN A 33 -17.39 -9.42 -4.92
C GLN A 33 -16.00 -9.67 -4.30
N THR A 34 -15.25 -10.62 -4.85
CA THR A 34 -13.84 -10.39 -5.11
C THR A 34 -13.78 -9.37 -6.24
N GLY A 35 -14.38 -8.19 -6.00
CA GLY A 35 -13.93 -6.97 -6.64
C GLY A 35 -12.50 -6.91 -6.20
N ALA A 36 -11.61 -7.40 -7.07
CA ALA A 36 -10.20 -7.58 -6.81
C ALA A 36 -9.73 -6.29 -6.14
N GLN A 37 -9.58 -6.34 -4.81
CA GLN A 37 -9.32 -5.13 -4.05
C GLN A 37 -8.03 -4.61 -4.66
N ARG A 38 -8.08 -3.43 -5.28
CA ARG A 38 -6.89 -2.85 -5.89
C ARG A 38 -5.77 -2.95 -4.86
N PRO A 39 -4.60 -3.47 -5.25
CA PRO A 39 -3.51 -3.70 -4.32
C PRO A 39 -3.31 -2.42 -3.50
N PRO A 40 -3.17 -2.52 -2.17
CA PRO A 40 -3.23 -1.36 -1.29
C PRO A 40 -2.15 -0.31 -1.63
N VAL A 41 -1.02 -0.75 -2.20
CA VAL A 41 0.04 0.11 -2.75
C VAL A 41 -0.44 0.96 -3.94
N GLN A 42 -1.32 0.43 -4.79
CA GLN A 42 -1.88 1.14 -5.94
C GLN A 42 -2.75 2.33 -5.51
N ARG A 43 -3.49 2.21 -4.40
CA ARG A 43 -4.19 3.37 -3.81
C ARG A 43 -3.23 4.44 -3.33
N GLY A 44 -2.10 4.05 -2.74
CA GLY A 44 -1.03 4.99 -2.41
C GLY A 44 -0.48 5.70 -3.65
N GLN A 45 -0.32 4.97 -4.75
CA GLN A 45 0.13 5.52 -6.03
C GLN A 45 -0.87 6.53 -6.60
N GLU A 46 -2.16 6.21 -6.57
CA GLU A 46 -3.22 7.12 -7.00
C GLU A 46 -3.21 8.42 -6.18
N TYR A 47 -3.00 8.35 -4.86
CA TYR A 47 -2.86 9.55 -4.03
C TYR A 47 -1.62 10.38 -4.40
N TYR A 48 -0.49 9.73 -4.67
CA TYR A 48 0.71 10.40 -5.14
C TYR A 48 0.48 11.14 -6.46
N GLU A 49 -0.12 10.47 -7.44
CA GLU A 49 -0.45 11.04 -8.76
C GLU A 49 -1.43 12.22 -8.66
N GLN A 50 -2.36 12.18 -7.68
CA GLN A 50 -3.29 13.26 -7.39
C GLN A 50 -2.69 14.39 -6.53
N SER A 51 -1.38 14.38 -6.27
CA SER A 51 -0.70 15.33 -5.36
C SER A 51 -1.23 15.31 -3.92
N ARG A 52 -1.91 14.24 -3.52
CA ARG A 52 -2.44 14.00 -2.16
C ARG A 52 -1.39 13.28 -1.32
N PHE A 53 -0.26 13.95 -1.13
CA PHE A 53 0.93 13.33 -0.55
C PHE A 53 0.74 12.95 0.92
N ASP A 54 -0.05 13.70 1.70
CA ASP A 54 -0.30 13.37 3.11
C ASP A 54 -1.08 12.06 3.25
N GLU A 55 -2.09 11.84 2.41
CA GLU A 55 -2.86 10.59 2.38
C GLU A 55 -2.04 9.42 1.84
N ALA A 56 -1.20 9.66 0.83
CA ALA A 56 -0.25 8.67 0.34
C ALA A 56 0.71 8.23 1.46
N ILE A 57 1.31 9.19 2.18
CA ILE A 57 2.21 8.93 3.30
C ILE A 57 1.50 8.15 4.40
N SER A 58 0.31 8.61 4.83
CA SER A 58 -0.43 7.95 5.91
C SER A 58 -0.79 6.51 5.55
N LEU A 59 -1.28 6.26 4.33
CA LEU A 59 -1.67 4.92 3.88
C LEU A 59 -0.46 4.00 3.74
N LEU A 60 0.57 4.43 3.01
CA LEU A 60 1.74 3.60 2.73
C LEU A 60 2.54 3.30 4.01
N LYS A 61 2.67 4.29 4.90
CA LYS A 61 3.34 4.09 6.20
C LYS A 61 2.59 3.04 7.04
N ASP A 62 1.27 3.12 7.13
CA ASP A 62 0.46 2.15 7.88
C ASP A 62 0.62 0.73 7.32
N LEU A 63 0.63 0.57 6.00
CA LEU A 63 0.82 -0.72 5.34
C LEU A 63 2.22 -1.32 5.61
N VAL A 64 3.25 -0.48 5.57
CA VAL A 64 4.64 -0.88 5.86
C VAL A 64 4.80 -1.25 7.34
N ASP A 65 4.28 -0.43 8.25
CA ASP A 65 4.42 -0.63 9.71
C ASP A 65 3.67 -1.87 10.19
N ARG A 66 2.51 -2.18 9.60
CA ARG A 66 1.75 -3.40 9.91
C ARG A 66 2.35 -4.67 9.29
N GLY A 67 3.36 -4.55 8.44
CA GLY A 67 3.94 -5.69 7.72
C GLY A 67 2.96 -6.33 6.73
N MET A 68 1.98 -5.56 6.22
CA MET A 68 0.96 -6.05 5.28
C MET A 68 1.50 -6.23 3.86
N LEU A 69 2.73 -5.77 3.60
CA LEU A 69 3.39 -5.79 2.30
C LEU A 69 4.67 -6.62 2.39
N GLN A 70 4.98 -7.36 1.32
CA GLN A 70 6.20 -8.16 1.22
C GLN A 70 6.82 -8.06 -0.17
N GLY A 71 8.10 -8.42 -0.28
CA GLY A 71 8.85 -8.47 -1.55
C GLY A 71 8.78 -7.16 -2.34
N GLU A 72 8.41 -7.26 -3.62
CA GLU A 72 8.30 -6.13 -4.53
C GLU A 72 7.25 -5.09 -4.08
N GLU A 73 6.13 -5.49 -3.48
CA GLU A 73 5.12 -4.53 -3.02
C GLU A 73 5.63 -3.66 -1.87
N LEU A 74 6.37 -4.24 -0.93
CA LEU A 74 7.00 -3.51 0.16
C LEU A 74 8.05 -2.53 -0.38
N ARG A 75 8.85 -2.97 -1.35
CA ARG A 75 9.86 -2.12 -2.00
C ARG A 75 9.21 -0.95 -2.72
N LYS A 76 8.19 -1.20 -3.54
CA LYS A 76 7.43 -0.18 -4.26
C LYS A 76 6.74 0.79 -3.31
N ALA A 77 6.18 0.30 -2.20
CA ALA A 77 5.57 1.15 -1.18
C ALA A 77 6.59 2.06 -0.49
N ARG A 78 7.78 1.54 -0.12
CA ARG A 78 8.86 2.34 0.47
C ARG A 78 9.42 3.37 -0.50
N GLU A 79 9.57 3.01 -1.77
CA GLU A 79 9.95 3.95 -2.84
C GLU A 79 8.92 5.09 -2.91
N LEU A 80 7.65 4.75 -3.07
CA LEU A 80 6.58 5.74 -3.23
C LEU A 80 6.42 6.62 -1.97
N LEU A 81 6.62 6.03 -0.79
CA LEU A 81 6.64 6.74 0.49
C LEU A 81 7.82 7.73 0.55
N ALA A 82 9.02 7.31 0.14
CA ALA A 82 10.19 8.19 0.06
C ALA A 82 9.94 9.38 -0.87
N ARG A 83 9.41 9.12 -2.07
CA ARG A 83 9.07 10.16 -3.06
C ARG A 83 8.02 11.14 -2.52
N SER A 84 7.00 10.62 -1.84
CA SER A 84 5.98 11.45 -1.18
C SER A 84 6.57 12.36 -0.11
N TYR A 85 7.54 11.86 0.68
CA TYR A 85 8.26 12.67 1.67
C TYR A 85 9.08 13.80 1.02
N VAL A 86 9.73 13.55 -0.12
CA VAL A 86 10.44 14.61 -0.86
C VAL A 86 9.48 15.72 -1.28
N LYS A 87 8.35 15.36 -1.90
CA LYS A 87 7.33 16.35 -2.33
C LYS A 87 6.74 17.17 -1.18
N LYS A 88 6.70 16.61 0.03
CA LYS A 88 6.25 17.31 1.24
C LYS A 88 7.32 18.18 1.90
N GLY A 89 8.58 18.09 1.49
CA GLY A 89 9.68 18.82 2.12
C GLY A 89 10.28 18.12 3.35
N TYR A 90 10.19 16.79 3.40
CA TYR A 90 10.72 15.95 4.48
C TYR A 90 11.91 15.09 3.99
N PRO A 91 13.03 15.69 3.56
CA PRO A 91 14.13 14.96 2.93
C PRO A 91 14.80 13.96 3.87
N THR A 92 14.86 14.24 5.18
CA THR A 92 15.45 13.33 6.16
C THR A 92 14.70 11.99 6.21
N GLN A 93 13.37 12.04 6.26
CA GLN A 93 12.52 10.84 6.24
C GLN A 93 12.59 10.13 4.89
N ALA A 94 12.61 10.89 3.80
CA ALA A 94 12.78 10.32 2.45
C ALA A 94 14.07 9.52 2.32
N LYS A 95 15.21 10.06 2.81
CA LYS A 95 16.49 9.36 2.80
C LYS A 95 16.44 8.05 3.56
N GLU A 96 15.85 8.03 4.75
CA GLU A 96 15.71 6.79 5.53
C GLU A 96 14.88 5.73 4.80
N MET A 97 13.81 6.14 4.11
CA MET A 97 13.04 5.22 3.28
C MET A 97 13.82 4.71 2.07
N PHE A 98 14.58 5.57 1.38
CA PHE A 98 15.47 5.14 0.29
C PHE A 98 16.58 4.21 0.78
N LYS A 99 17.16 4.45 1.95
CA LYS A 99 18.13 3.54 2.59
C LYS A 99 17.49 2.18 2.87
N ALA A 100 16.24 2.15 3.33
CA ALA A 100 15.51 0.89 3.52
C ALA A 100 15.27 0.13 2.21
N VAL A 101 15.09 0.83 1.08
CA VAL A 101 15.03 0.21 -0.26
C VAL A 101 16.41 -0.35 -0.66
N LEU A 102 17.48 0.41 -0.46
CA LEU A 102 18.85 -0.02 -0.77
C LEU A 102 19.33 -1.21 0.07
N LYS A 103 18.86 -1.34 1.31
CA LYS A 103 19.12 -2.50 2.17
C LYS A 103 18.52 -3.79 1.59
N ASP A 104 17.36 -3.71 0.96
CA ASP A 104 16.69 -4.84 0.31
C ASP A 104 17.26 -5.12 -1.09
N ASN A 105 17.53 -4.06 -1.86
CA ASN A 105 18.10 -4.15 -3.19
C ASN A 105 19.16 -3.05 -3.43
N PRO A 106 20.46 -3.36 -3.24
CA PRO A 106 21.54 -2.39 -3.38
C PRO A 106 21.73 -1.84 -4.81
N SER A 107 21.31 -2.60 -5.83
CA SER A 107 21.43 -2.21 -7.24
C SER A 107 20.24 -1.40 -7.75
N TRP A 108 19.17 -1.25 -6.96
CA TRP A 108 17.99 -0.48 -7.35
C TRP A 108 18.31 0.99 -7.58
N ARG A 109 17.78 1.58 -8.65
CA ARG A 109 17.93 3.00 -8.98
C ARG A 109 16.60 3.58 -9.48
N PRO A 110 16.23 4.82 -9.09
CA PRO A 110 15.09 5.50 -9.67
C PRO A 110 15.33 5.80 -11.15
N ASP A 111 14.27 5.69 -11.97
CA ASP A 111 14.32 6.02 -13.39
C ASP A 111 14.36 7.55 -13.57
N PRO A 112 15.45 8.13 -14.11
CA PRO A 112 15.61 9.58 -14.23
C PRO A 112 14.62 10.24 -15.20
N ILE A 113 13.97 9.46 -16.08
CA ILE A 113 12.94 10.00 -16.99
C ILE A 113 11.62 10.18 -16.24
N ARG A 114 11.33 9.30 -15.27
CA ARG A 114 10.06 9.28 -14.52
C ARG A 114 10.14 9.97 -13.16
N VAL A 115 11.34 10.07 -12.62
CA VAL A 115 11.62 10.60 -11.28
C VAL A 115 12.22 12.00 -11.44
N PRO A 116 11.50 13.04 -11.01
CA PRO A 116 11.99 14.41 -11.00
C PRO A 116 13.37 14.56 -10.33
N PRO A 117 14.18 15.56 -10.74
CA PRO A 117 15.56 15.73 -10.27
C PRO A 117 15.66 15.96 -8.75
N ASP A 118 14.63 16.55 -8.13
CA ASP A 118 14.54 16.74 -6.68
C ASP A 118 14.50 15.42 -5.91
N GLU A 119 13.73 14.44 -6.40
CA GLU A 119 13.65 13.10 -5.81
C GLU A 119 14.97 12.33 -6.01
N THR A 120 15.56 12.43 -7.20
CA THR A 120 16.84 11.81 -7.54
C THR A 120 17.98 12.35 -6.67
N ALA A 121 18.04 13.66 -6.43
CA ALA A 121 19.05 14.27 -5.57
C ALA A 121 19.00 13.75 -4.12
N VAL A 122 17.80 13.56 -3.56
CA VAL A 122 17.63 12.99 -2.21
C VAL A 122 18.02 11.51 -2.19
N PHE A 123 17.70 10.77 -3.25
CA PHE A 123 18.13 9.38 -3.38
C PHE A 123 19.66 9.26 -3.45
N GLU A 124 20.35 10.11 -4.22
CA GLU A 124 21.82 10.11 -4.30
C GLU A 124 22.48 10.39 -2.94
N GLN A 125 21.91 11.30 -2.15
CA GLN A 125 22.35 11.54 -0.77
C GLN A 125 22.16 10.29 0.10
N ALA A 126 20.99 9.65 0.02
CA ALA A 126 20.71 8.41 0.73
C ALA A 126 21.68 7.28 0.33
N LEU A 127 22.01 7.19 -0.96
CA LEU A 127 22.96 6.22 -1.50
C LEU A 127 24.38 6.48 -0.99
N LYS A 128 24.82 7.75 -0.95
CA LYS A 128 26.12 8.14 -0.39
C LYS A 128 26.20 7.76 1.09
N GLU A 129 25.20 8.14 1.88
CA GLU A 129 25.13 7.78 3.31
C GLU A 129 25.09 6.26 3.51
N TYR A 130 24.35 5.53 2.67
CA TYR A 130 24.31 4.07 2.71
C TYR A 130 25.64 3.40 2.34
N GLN A 131 26.51 4.05 1.55
CA GLN A 131 27.85 3.52 1.26
C GLN A 131 28.86 3.88 2.35
N GLU A 132 28.64 4.98 3.06
CA GLU A 132 29.47 5.43 4.18
C GLU A 132 29.17 4.67 5.47
N GLU A 133 27.89 4.35 5.77
CA GLU A 133 27.43 3.63 6.97
C GLU A 133 28.07 2.22 7.16
N PRO A 134 28.26 1.38 6.11
CA PRO A 134 28.93 0.08 6.20
C PRO A 134 30.41 0.20 6.55
N LYS A 135 31.06 1.32 6.20
CA LYS A 135 32.47 1.57 6.52
C LYS A 135 32.64 2.05 7.97
N ALA A 136 31.56 2.53 8.58
CA ALA A 136 31.45 2.84 10.00
C ALA A 136 30.85 1.67 10.79
N ALA A 137 31.20 0.42 10.43
CA ALA A 137 30.95 -0.70 11.31
C ALA A 137 31.46 -0.31 12.72
N PRO A 138 30.59 -0.36 13.76
CA PRO A 138 31.06 -0.12 15.10
C PRO A 138 32.19 -1.09 15.33
N ALA A 139 33.33 -0.60 15.83
CA ALA A 139 34.17 -1.44 16.66
C ALA A 139 33.19 -2.05 17.65
N GLN A 140 32.83 -3.33 17.45
CA GLN A 140 32.00 -4.07 18.38
C GLN A 140 32.65 -3.77 19.72
N PRO A 141 31.97 -3.12 20.68
CA PRO A 141 32.53 -3.01 22.02
C PRO A 141 32.89 -4.43 22.38
N ALA A 142 34.20 -4.69 22.54
CA ALA A 142 34.75 -6.02 22.69
C ALA A 142 33.81 -6.76 23.63
N GLN A 143 33.13 -7.80 23.13
CA GLN A 143 32.27 -8.63 23.96
C GLN A 143 33.07 -8.88 25.23
N PRO A 144 32.61 -8.43 26.40
CA PRO A 144 33.30 -8.74 27.64
C PRO A 144 33.44 -10.25 27.64
N ALA A 145 34.69 -10.74 27.74
CA ALA A 145 34.99 -12.15 27.74
C ALA A 145 33.96 -12.89 28.61
N PRO A 146 33.46 -14.07 28.18
CA PRO A 146 32.43 -14.80 28.89
C PRO A 146 32.83 -14.95 30.36
N THR A 147 32.18 -14.19 31.24
CA THR A 147 32.36 -14.34 32.67
C THR A 147 31.75 -15.67 33.05
N THR A 148 32.66 -16.57 33.45
CA THR A 148 32.48 -17.76 34.27
C THR A 148 31.18 -17.74 35.11
N PRO A 149 30.41 -18.84 35.14
CA PRO A 149 29.22 -18.96 35.97
C PRO A 149 29.60 -19.13 37.44
N ALA A 150 29.23 -18.14 38.26
CA ALA A 150 29.01 -18.21 39.71
C ALA A 150 28.24 -16.93 40.06
N GLN A 151 27.20 -16.86 40.88
CA GLN A 151 26.59 -17.74 41.87
C GLN A 151 25.22 -17.06 42.22
N PRO A 152 24.35 -17.69 43.04
CA PRO A 152 22.90 -17.46 43.09
C PRO A 152 22.43 -16.17 43.75
N ALA A 153 21.16 -15.87 43.46
CA ALA A 153 20.36 -14.70 43.82
C ALA A 153 20.37 -14.31 45.31
N PRO A 154 20.32 -12.99 45.60
CA PRO A 154 19.64 -12.46 46.76
C PRO A 154 18.21 -12.02 46.44
N THR A 155 17.39 -12.16 47.48
CA THR A 155 15.94 -12.07 47.62
C THR A 155 15.31 -10.73 47.20
N PRO A 156 14.04 -10.72 46.74
CA PRO A 156 13.28 -9.50 46.43
C PRO A 156 13.11 -8.58 47.65
N SER A 157 13.51 -7.31 47.52
CA SER A 157 13.13 -6.25 48.45
C SER A 157 11.77 -5.66 48.06
N ALA A 158 10.92 -5.52 49.07
CA ALA A 158 9.52 -5.13 49.01
C ALA A 158 9.26 -3.73 48.38
N PRO A 159 8.06 -3.50 47.83
CA PRO A 159 7.65 -2.19 47.33
C PRO A 159 7.40 -1.19 48.48
N PRO A 160 7.78 0.09 48.32
CA PRO A 160 7.43 1.14 49.26
C PRO A 160 5.93 1.51 49.20
N PRO A 161 5.34 1.89 50.35
CA PRO A 161 3.91 2.21 50.48
C PRO A 161 3.49 3.51 49.78
N ALA A 162 2.22 3.52 49.37
CA ALA A 162 1.53 4.59 48.66
C ALA A 162 1.62 5.95 49.37
N ALA A 163 2.00 6.99 48.61
CA ALA A 163 1.85 8.37 49.02
C ALA A 163 0.43 8.89 48.70
N PRO A 164 -0.15 9.76 49.56
CA PRO A 164 -1.52 10.22 49.46
C PRO A 164 -1.76 11.22 48.32
N VAL A 165 -2.89 11.03 47.67
CA VAL A 165 -3.48 11.90 46.65
C VAL A 165 -3.82 13.27 47.26
N ARG A 166 -3.34 14.36 46.65
CA ARG A 166 -3.77 15.73 46.97
C ARG A 166 -4.88 16.19 46.00
N PRO A 167 -5.95 16.86 46.48
CA PRO A 167 -7.01 17.39 45.65
C PRO A 167 -6.67 18.74 44.97
N ALA A 168 -7.45 19.00 43.93
CA ALA A 168 -7.45 20.05 42.91
C ALA A 168 -7.11 21.51 43.31
N THR A 169 -6.60 22.25 42.32
CA THR A 169 -6.87 23.69 42.16
C THR A 169 -7.10 23.99 40.66
N PRO A 170 -8.22 24.62 40.27
CA PRO A 170 -8.45 25.06 38.90
C PRO A 170 -7.90 26.48 38.72
N GLU A 171 -6.84 26.63 37.92
CA GLU A 171 -6.34 27.95 37.51
C GLU A 171 -6.76 28.23 36.06
N LYS A 172 -7.55 29.29 35.90
CA LYS A 172 -8.13 29.80 34.66
C LYS A 172 -7.48 31.15 34.36
N ILE A 173 -6.50 31.21 33.47
CA ILE A 173 -6.11 32.38 32.66
C ILE A 173 -5.42 31.76 31.42
N GLY A 174 -5.84 31.91 30.15
CA GLY A 174 -6.29 33.11 29.47
C GLY A 174 -5.14 33.66 28.60
N ALA A 175 -4.77 32.99 27.50
CA ALA A 175 -3.95 33.58 26.44
C ALA A 175 -4.16 32.86 25.10
N THR A 176 -4.80 33.58 24.19
CA THR A 176 -5.04 33.29 22.78
C THR A 176 -3.74 33.10 21.99
N GLY A 177 -3.65 31.97 21.31
CA GLY A 177 -2.69 31.72 20.24
C GLY A 177 -3.25 30.61 19.35
N GLU A 178 -3.88 31.00 18.24
CA GLU A 178 -4.41 30.08 17.23
C GLU A 178 -3.30 29.20 16.66
N LYS A 179 -3.19 27.98 17.20
CA LYS A 179 -2.51 26.86 16.54
C LYS A 179 -3.61 25.98 15.97
N LYS A 180 -3.74 25.95 14.65
CA LYS A 180 -4.56 24.97 13.92
C LYS A 180 -4.04 23.56 14.23
N LYS A 181 -4.61 22.96 15.28
CA LYS A 181 -4.50 21.54 15.61
C LYS A 181 -5.62 20.84 14.88
N MET A 182 -5.29 20.12 13.81
CA MET A 182 -6.24 19.18 13.21
C MET A 182 -6.36 17.94 14.12
N PRO A 183 -7.58 17.45 14.36
CA PRO A 183 -7.85 16.41 15.32
C PRO A 183 -7.37 15.06 14.80
N TRP A 184 -6.42 14.51 15.54
CA TRP A 184 -6.20 13.08 15.70
C TRP A 184 -7.47 12.45 16.28
N LEU A 185 -8.37 12.01 15.38
CA LEU A 185 -9.61 11.34 15.74
C LEU A 185 -9.38 9.82 15.74
N TRP A 186 -9.14 9.29 16.94
CA TRP A 186 -9.36 7.88 17.26
C TRP A 186 -10.85 7.55 17.14
N ILE A 187 -11.20 6.69 16.18
CA ILE A 187 -12.37 5.82 16.24
C ILE A 187 -11.81 4.45 15.86
N GLY A 188 -11.66 3.48 16.76
CA GLY A 188 -12.69 3.05 17.70
C GLY A 188 -13.33 1.80 17.13
N LEU A 189 -12.82 0.66 17.59
CA LEU A 189 -13.28 -0.71 17.40
C LEU A 189 -14.79 -0.88 17.75
N GLY A 190 -15.53 -1.66 16.96
CA GLY A 190 -16.89 -2.16 17.25
C GLY A 190 -17.95 -1.53 16.32
N VAL A 191 -18.66 -2.24 15.46
CA VAL A 191 -19.67 -3.26 15.81
C VAL A 191 -19.88 -4.23 14.63
N VAL A 192 -19.99 -5.51 14.97
CA VAL A 192 -20.49 -6.62 14.17
C VAL A 192 -22.03 -6.57 14.10
N ALA A 193 -22.58 -6.99 12.96
CA ALA A 193 -23.97 -7.39 12.70
C ALA A 193 -25.01 -6.30 12.37
N VAL A 194 -25.60 -6.46 11.19
CA VAL A 194 -27.04 -6.56 10.83
C VAL A 194 -27.07 -6.27 9.31
N GLY A 195 -27.32 -7.26 8.45
CA GLY A 195 -28.69 -7.74 8.19
C GLY A 195 -29.34 -6.80 7.18
N GLY A 196 -29.50 -7.26 5.94
CA GLY A 196 -29.77 -6.40 4.79
C GLY A 196 -31.05 -5.59 4.80
N ILE A 197 -31.07 -4.57 3.93
CA ILE A 197 -32.29 -4.02 3.34
C ILE A 197 -32.08 -3.95 1.84
N ALA A 198 -32.89 -4.71 1.13
CA ALA A 198 -33.09 -4.59 -0.30
C ALA A 198 -33.96 -3.37 -0.64
N ALA A 199 -33.76 -2.86 -1.86
CA ALA A 199 -34.71 -2.12 -2.69
C ALA A 199 -35.12 -0.69 -2.27
N ALA A 200 -34.60 0.29 -3.02
CA ALA A 200 -35.37 1.36 -3.68
C ALA A 200 -34.41 2.03 -4.70
N ALA A 201 -34.54 1.78 -6.00
CA ALA A 201 -35.36 2.58 -6.91
C ALA A 201 -35.11 4.10 -6.78
N GLY A 202 -34.34 4.67 -7.72
CA GLY A 202 -34.36 6.13 -7.92
C GLY A 202 -33.08 6.71 -8.52
N GLY A 203 -33.17 7.15 -9.79
CA GLY A 203 -32.33 8.21 -10.39
C GLY A 203 -30.93 7.73 -10.83
N GLY A 204 -30.53 7.80 -12.09
CA GLY A 204 -30.83 8.85 -13.07
C GLY A 204 -29.79 9.97 -12.94
N GLY A 205 -28.76 9.92 -13.79
CA GLY A 205 -27.71 10.93 -13.94
C GLY A 205 -26.40 10.27 -14.39
N GLY A 206 -25.95 10.31 -15.63
CA GLY A 206 -26.20 11.28 -16.70
C GLY A 206 -25.00 12.21 -16.83
N GLY A 207 -24.17 11.97 -17.85
CA GLY A 207 -23.34 13.00 -18.49
C GLY A 207 -21.91 13.15 -17.97
N GLY A 208 -20.93 12.88 -18.86
CA GLY A 208 -19.52 13.17 -18.60
C GLY A 208 -18.58 12.77 -19.73
N ASN A 209 -18.91 13.12 -20.96
CA ASN A 209 -18.04 13.00 -22.13
C ASN A 209 -16.89 14.03 -22.03
N GLY A 210 -15.67 13.57 -21.76
CA GLY A 210 -14.43 14.24 -22.15
C GLY A 210 -13.66 13.26 -23.04
N GLY A 211 -13.65 13.40 -24.36
CA GLY A 211 -12.89 14.45 -25.03
C GLY A 211 -11.41 14.16 -24.79
N GLY A 212 -10.77 13.27 -25.55
CA GLY A 212 -10.48 13.51 -26.96
C GLY A 212 -9.25 14.40 -27.09
N GLY A 213 -8.10 13.91 -26.64
CA GLY A 213 -6.79 14.57 -26.80
C GLY A 213 -5.79 13.56 -27.35
N GLY A 214 -5.97 13.15 -28.60
CA GLY A 214 -4.93 12.42 -29.31
C GLY A 214 -3.69 13.31 -29.51
N PRO A 215 -2.47 12.76 -29.50
CA PRO A 215 -1.27 13.53 -29.79
C PRO A 215 -1.37 14.14 -31.19
N ALA A 216 -1.03 15.43 -31.31
CA ALA A 216 -0.93 16.10 -32.59
C ALA A 216 0.06 15.35 -33.51
N PRO A 217 -0.26 15.14 -34.79
CA PRO A 217 0.69 14.55 -35.74
C PRO A 217 1.91 15.47 -35.87
N LEU A 218 3.10 14.89 -35.74
CA LEU A 218 4.37 15.58 -35.94
C LEU A 218 4.43 16.14 -37.38
N PRO A 219 4.95 17.36 -37.59
CA PRO A 219 5.16 17.90 -38.93
C PRO A 219 6.14 17.01 -39.70
N GLY A 220 5.75 16.62 -40.92
CA GLY A 220 6.58 15.82 -41.81
C GLY A 220 7.89 16.51 -42.16
N PHE A 221 8.98 15.75 -42.15
CA PHE A 221 10.30 16.25 -42.55
C PHE A 221 10.33 16.58 -44.04
N PRO A 222 10.96 17.71 -44.45
CA PRO A 222 11.17 18.00 -45.86
C PRO A 222 12.11 16.97 -46.48
N ALA A 223 11.78 16.51 -47.69
CA ALA A 223 12.64 15.66 -48.49
C ALA A 223 13.96 16.39 -48.79
N HIS A 224 15.08 15.73 -48.54
CA HIS A 224 16.41 16.24 -48.88
C HIS A 224 16.60 16.23 -50.42
N PRO A 225 17.32 17.22 -50.97
CA PRO A 225 17.64 17.30 -52.41
C PRO A 225 18.63 16.22 -52.85
#